data_AF-A0A0F6A6Y2-F1
#
_entry.id   AF-A0A0F6A6Y2-F1
#
_cell.length_a   1.000
_cell.length_b   1.000
_cell.length_c   1.000
_cell.angle_alpha   90.00
_cell.angle_beta   90.00
_cell.angle_gamma   90.00
#
_symmetry.space_group_name_H-M   'P 1'
#
loop_
_entity.id
_entity.type
_entity.pdbx_description
1 polymer ?
#
loop_
_entity_poly.entity_id
_entity_poly.type
_entity_poly.pdbx_seq_one_letter_code
_entity_poly.pdbx_strand_id
1 'polypeptide(L)'
;MSYINAGQGKQAGTVQYDIDAISAELRSGGSQTWRHNNPVLLGLTAAAKRNGALGQASGVAIFADKSSGESAFRDEIDRPKYSDHTLGDLITEFIPDYIIPPPEWDEEANQPILPHIEPVTGMDVNKPVNDADALLRLASEELGWEAGEQSEITKDTEANEQQVRMASGKNVLINGRSAVHVESKGKLMSLDICLTTIGIPVVPIPYCNVAKTDDITNTASSVKINGNPAGTRDSEFTESTGDQPGDKKGIMSGVTEGKAEFMLGSFNVFIENQPAVRQGDIMISNNKNTPPSPLMQSGSMPVQRLRVENRPTQAPQEGDKNITLVVSGVSNSQERIRIG
;
A
#
# COMPACT_ATOMS: atom_id res chain seq x y z
N MET A 1 -14.06 7.71 14.55
CA MET A 1 -14.32 7.29 13.16
C MET A 1 -13.19 6.37 12.74
N SER A 2 -13.45 5.35 11.91
CA SER A 2 -12.40 4.47 11.39
C SER A 2 -11.98 4.95 10.00
N TYR A 3 -10.73 5.34 9.84
CA TYR A 3 -10.17 5.71 8.54
C TYR A 3 -9.45 4.51 7.93
N ILE A 4 -9.56 4.31 6.62
CA ILE A 4 -8.91 3.20 5.89
C ILE A 4 -7.55 3.59 5.32
N ASN A 5 -7.31 4.90 5.11
CA ASN A 5 -6.08 5.44 4.55
C ASN A 5 -6.02 6.95 4.82
N ALA A 6 -4.84 7.58 4.70
CA ALA A 6 -4.71 9.02 4.71
C ALA A 6 -3.53 9.50 3.86
N GLY A 7 -3.57 10.75 3.40
CA GLY A 7 -2.49 11.31 2.60
C GLY A 7 -2.65 12.79 2.28
N GLN A 8 -1.72 13.30 1.46
CA GLN A 8 -1.75 14.68 0.97
C GLN A 8 -3.06 14.93 0.20
N GLY A 9 -3.82 15.94 0.64
CA GLY A 9 -4.99 16.43 -0.08
C GLY A 9 -4.60 17.27 -1.31
N LYS A 10 -5.58 17.57 -2.17
CA LYS A 10 -5.35 18.24 -3.47
C LYS A 10 -4.72 19.62 -3.33
N GLN A 11 -5.15 20.39 -2.33
CA GLN A 11 -4.57 21.69 -2.02
C GLN A 11 -3.32 21.48 -1.15
N ALA A 12 -2.26 22.24 -1.45
CA ALA A 12 -1.05 22.21 -0.64
C ALA A 12 -1.39 22.53 0.82
N GLY A 13 -0.78 21.80 1.76
CA GLY A 13 -1.05 21.96 3.18
C GLY A 13 -2.33 21.30 3.68
N THR A 14 -3.07 20.55 2.87
CA THR A 14 -4.25 19.79 3.31
C THR A 14 -3.95 18.30 3.50
N VAL A 15 -4.65 17.65 4.43
CA VAL A 15 -4.57 16.19 4.66
C VAL A 15 -5.95 15.59 4.48
N GLN A 16 -6.02 14.53 3.67
CA GLN A 16 -7.24 13.77 3.42
C GLN A 16 -7.18 12.44 4.19
N TYR A 17 -8.25 12.14 4.93
CA TYR A 17 -8.50 10.89 5.62
C TYR A 17 -9.62 10.14 4.91
N ASP A 18 -9.30 9.02 4.30
CA ASP A 18 -10.30 8.20 3.60
C ASP A 18 -11.14 7.42 4.62
N ILE A 19 -12.45 7.64 4.60
CA ILE A 19 -13.40 6.90 5.45
C ILE A 19 -13.85 5.63 4.72
N ASP A 20 -14.28 5.78 3.47
CA ASP A 20 -14.66 4.68 2.60
C ASP A 20 -14.28 4.97 1.13
N ALA A 21 -14.86 4.20 0.19
CA ALA A 21 -14.58 4.33 -1.23
C ALA A 21 -15.04 5.66 -1.84
N ILE A 22 -16.04 6.32 -1.25
CA ILE A 22 -16.72 7.51 -1.77
C ILE A 22 -16.63 8.71 -0.83
N SER A 23 -16.31 8.52 0.45
CA SER A 23 -16.25 9.58 1.46
C SER A 23 -14.85 9.72 2.06
N ALA A 24 -14.50 10.95 2.40
CA ALA A 24 -13.26 11.30 3.08
C ALA A 24 -13.48 12.50 3.99
N GLU A 25 -12.60 12.68 4.95
CA GLU A 25 -12.46 13.90 5.73
C GLU A 25 -11.25 14.69 5.23
N LEU A 26 -11.41 15.98 5.00
CA LEU A 26 -10.35 16.90 4.62
C LEU A 26 -10.04 17.82 5.79
N ARG A 27 -8.77 17.86 6.20
CA ARG A 27 -8.23 18.80 7.17
C ARG A 27 -7.38 19.86 6.50
N SER A 28 -7.67 21.13 6.76
CA SER A 28 -6.98 22.29 6.19
C SER A 28 -6.72 23.35 7.27
N GLY A 29 -5.68 24.17 7.10
CA GLY A 29 -5.30 25.16 8.11
C GLY A 29 -4.85 24.55 9.44
N GLY A 30 -4.65 25.38 10.46
CA GLY A 30 -4.12 24.96 11.76
C GLY A 30 -2.66 24.46 11.70
N SER A 31 -2.26 23.74 12.74
CA SER A 31 -0.93 23.14 12.86
C SER A 31 -0.77 21.87 12.02
N GLN A 32 0.45 21.56 11.60
CA GLN A 32 0.73 20.32 10.87
C GLN A 32 0.51 19.09 11.77
N THR A 33 0.89 19.19 13.05
CA THR A 33 0.70 18.16 14.08
C THR A 33 -0.77 17.74 14.18
N TRP A 34 -1.68 18.71 14.25
CA TRP A 34 -3.13 18.46 14.26
C TRP A 34 -3.64 17.81 12.97
N ARG A 35 -3.23 18.34 11.80
CA ARG A 35 -3.69 17.78 10.51
C ARG A 35 -3.25 16.33 10.31
N HIS A 36 -2.13 15.91 10.89
CA HIS A 36 -1.57 14.57 10.73
C HIS A 36 -1.90 13.63 11.91
N ASN A 37 -2.55 14.14 12.95
CA ASN A 37 -2.63 13.49 14.27
C ASN A 37 -1.25 13.00 14.78
N ASN A 38 -0.21 13.80 14.56
CA ASN A 38 1.17 13.43 14.80
C ASN A 38 1.84 14.51 15.68
N PRO A 39 1.88 14.33 17.00
CA PRO A 39 2.31 15.37 17.94
C PRO A 39 3.74 15.87 17.74
N VAL A 40 4.61 15.05 17.17
CA VAL A 40 6.06 15.32 17.02
C VAL A 40 6.53 15.23 15.58
N LEU A 41 5.59 15.33 14.63
CA LEU A 41 5.85 15.34 13.19
C LEU A 41 6.74 14.20 12.68
N LEU A 42 6.64 13.01 13.28
CA LEU A 42 7.40 11.84 12.86
C LEU A 42 7.21 11.55 11.37
N GLY A 43 8.30 11.22 10.69
CA GLY A 43 8.24 10.64 9.35
C GLY A 43 7.59 9.24 9.34
N LEU A 44 7.38 8.68 8.16
CA LEU A 44 6.81 7.34 8.00
C LEU A 44 7.84 6.23 8.29
N THR A 45 8.22 6.11 9.57
CA THR A 45 9.19 5.15 10.08
C THR A 45 8.60 3.76 10.33
N ALA A 46 9.45 2.80 10.73
CA ALA A 46 8.98 1.50 11.17
C ALA A 46 8.11 1.59 12.43
N ALA A 47 8.43 2.49 13.37
CA ALA A 47 7.62 2.73 14.57
C ALA A 47 6.25 3.30 14.20
N ALA A 48 6.20 4.29 13.30
CA ALA A 48 4.95 4.83 12.79
C ALA A 48 4.06 3.74 12.15
N LYS A 49 4.64 2.88 11.30
CA LYS A 49 3.90 1.77 10.67
C LYS A 49 3.38 0.75 11.68
N ARG A 50 4.16 0.39 12.71
CA ARG A 50 3.73 -0.53 13.78
C ARG A 50 2.55 0.03 14.59
N ASN A 51 2.53 1.35 14.76
CA ASN A 51 1.48 2.07 15.49
C ASN A 51 0.35 2.57 14.57
N GLY A 52 0.12 1.90 13.43
CA GLY A 52 -1.06 2.13 12.62
C GLY A 52 -1.06 3.42 11.78
N ALA A 53 0.11 3.93 11.38
CA ALA A 53 0.18 5.03 10.43
C ALA A 53 -0.59 4.71 9.14
N LEU A 54 -1.55 5.58 8.80
CA LEU A 54 -2.44 5.45 7.66
C LEU A 54 -1.75 5.82 6.35
N GLY A 55 -0.74 6.68 6.41
CA GLY A 55 0.00 7.15 5.25
C GLY A 55 0.95 8.28 5.60
N GLN A 56 1.28 9.12 4.62
CA GLN A 56 2.12 10.29 4.82
C GLN A 56 1.71 11.46 3.92
N ALA A 57 2.00 12.68 4.39
CA ALA A 57 1.91 13.93 3.64
C ALA A 57 3.09 14.83 4.02
N SER A 58 3.68 15.52 3.04
CA SER A 58 4.87 16.37 3.26
C SER A 58 6.00 15.72 4.07
N GLY A 59 6.22 14.41 3.89
CA GLY A 59 7.25 13.65 4.61
C GLY A 59 6.88 13.22 6.03
N VAL A 60 5.72 13.63 6.56
CA VAL A 60 5.23 13.35 7.91
C VAL A 60 4.18 12.24 7.86
N ALA A 61 4.28 11.29 8.79
CA ALA A 61 3.30 10.21 8.96
C ALA A 61 1.95 10.76 9.44
N ILE A 62 0.87 10.11 9.00
CA ILE A 62 -0.50 10.45 9.38
C ILE A 62 -1.11 9.30 10.18
N PHE A 63 -1.72 9.61 11.32
CA PHE A 63 -2.36 8.64 12.22
C PHE A 63 -3.87 8.86 12.30
N ALA A 64 -4.62 7.83 12.67
CA ALA A 64 -6.07 7.95 12.84
C ALA A 64 -6.46 8.89 13.99
N ASP A 65 -5.62 8.96 15.03
CA ASP A 65 -5.83 9.71 16.26
C ASP A 65 -4.50 10.10 16.90
N LYS A 66 -4.53 11.05 17.82
CA LYS A 66 -3.34 11.59 18.50
C LYS A 66 -2.58 10.52 19.28
N SER A 67 -3.29 9.62 19.98
CA SER A 67 -2.69 8.58 20.84
C SER A 67 -1.85 7.59 20.04
N SER A 68 -2.26 7.28 18.81
CA SER A 68 -1.48 6.45 17.88
C SER A 68 -0.14 7.13 17.52
N GLY A 69 -0.16 8.45 17.28
CA GLY A 69 1.06 9.23 17.03
C GLY A 69 1.97 9.34 18.27
N GLU A 70 1.40 9.51 19.46
CA GLU A 70 2.15 9.50 20.73
C GLU A 70 2.83 8.14 20.98
N SER A 71 2.12 7.04 20.73
CA SER A 71 2.68 5.69 20.85
C SER A 71 3.79 5.44 19.83
N ALA A 72 3.61 5.93 18.60
CA ALA A 72 4.65 5.87 17.57
C ALA A 72 5.93 6.58 17.97
N PHE A 73 5.84 7.69 18.71
CA PHE A 73 7.01 8.42 19.20
C PHE A 73 7.77 7.64 20.26
N ARG A 74 7.08 7.08 21.26
CA ARG A 74 7.69 6.24 22.28
C ARG A 74 8.46 5.07 21.64
N ASP A 75 7.82 4.39 20.70
CA ASP A 75 8.45 3.31 19.92
C ASP A 75 9.61 3.78 19.02
N GLU A 76 9.61 5.04 18.59
CA GLU A 76 10.64 5.59 17.70
C GLU A 76 11.91 5.91 18.49
N ILE A 77 11.80 6.53 19.67
CA ILE A 77 12.94 6.86 20.52
C ILE A 77 13.58 5.63 21.18
N ASP A 78 12.81 4.55 21.35
CA ASP A 78 13.33 3.25 21.83
C ASP A 78 14.12 2.47 20.76
N ARG A 79 14.21 2.98 19.53
CA ARG A 79 14.93 2.27 18.46
C ARG A 79 16.43 2.27 18.75
N PRO A 80 17.15 1.18 18.38
CA PRO A 80 18.59 1.07 18.62
C PRO A 80 19.46 2.21 18.06
N LYS A 81 18.98 2.96 17.06
CA LYS A 81 19.70 4.13 16.54
C LYS A 81 19.81 5.29 17.56
N TYR A 82 18.96 5.31 18.58
CA TYR A 82 18.92 6.35 19.60
C TYR A 82 19.50 5.90 20.95
N SER A 83 20.02 4.67 21.06
CA SER A 83 20.50 4.13 22.35
C SER A 83 21.58 4.97 23.02
N ASP A 84 22.41 5.61 22.19
CA ASP A 84 23.56 6.41 22.65
C ASP A 84 23.25 7.93 22.60
N HIS A 85 22.02 8.31 22.27
CA HIS A 85 21.62 9.71 22.22
C HIS A 85 21.30 10.24 23.61
N THR A 86 21.77 11.45 23.88
CA THR A 86 21.38 12.22 25.06
C THR A 86 20.03 12.90 24.84
N LEU A 87 19.43 13.43 25.92
CA LEU A 87 18.27 14.30 25.81
C LEU A 87 18.52 15.46 24.85
N GLY A 88 19.69 16.10 24.92
CA GLY A 88 20.05 17.21 24.02
C GLY A 88 20.07 16.81 22.54
N ASP A 89 20.57 15.62 22.23
CA ASP A 89 20.58 15.09 20.86
C ASP A 89 19.15 14.85 20.35
N LEU A 90 18.26 14.29 21.19
CA LEU A 90 16.88 14.04 20.81
C LEU A 90 16.05 15.33 20.70
N ILE A 91 16.28 16.31 21.57
CA ILE A 91 15.67 17.64 21.44
C ILE A 91 16.08 18.27 20.10
N THR A 92 17.37 18.23 19.76
CA THR A 92 17.87 18.78 18.49
C THR A 92 17.25 18.07 17.27
N GLU A 93 17.03 16.76 17.36
CA GLU A 93 16.41 15.97 16.28
C GLU A 93 14.91 16.29 16.09
N PHE A 94 14.13 16.36 17.17
CA PHE A 94 12.67 16.46 17.08
C PHE A 94 12.12 17.89 17.16
N ILE A 95 12.83 18.78 17.84
CA ILE A 95 12.46 20.19 18.04
C ILE A 95 13.71 21.08 17.90
N PRO A 96 14.33 21.15 16.71
CA PRO A 96 15.60 21.86 16.48
C PRO A 96 15.56 23.36 16.81
N ASP A 97 14.36 23.97 16.76
CA ASP A 97 14.18 25.39 17.06
C ASP A 97 14.06 25.67 18.57
N TYR A 98 13.92 24.63 19.40
CA TYR A 98 13.88 24.77 20.86
C TYR A 98 15.28 25.03 21.41
N ILE A 99 15.41 26.17 22.11
CA ILE A 99 16.68 26.58 22.72
C ILE A 99 16.72 26.06 24.15
N ILE A 100 17.57 25.07 24.40
CA ILE A 100 17.89 24.61 25.76
C ILE A 100 18.60 25.76 26.51
N PRO A 101 18.07 26.23 27.66
CA PRO A 101 18.75 27.25 28.45
C PRO A 101 20.16 26.81 28.84
N PRO A 102 21.16 27.71 28.91
CA PRO A 102 22.51 27.35 29.33
C PRO A 102 22.50 26.84 30.78
N PRO A 103 23.44 25.95 31.15
CA PRO A 103 23.59 25.54 32.54
C PRO A 103 23.99 26.75 33.41
N GLU A 104 23.69 26.67 34.70
CA GLU A 104 24.24 27.63 35.67
C GLU A 104 25.78 27.57 35.64
N TRP A 105 26.43 28.72 35.86
CA TRP A 105 27.89 28.85 35.76
C TRP A 105 28.50 29.05 37.15
N ASP A 106 29.52 28.26 37.47
CA ASP A 106 30.37 28.48 38.65
C ASP A 106 31.50 29.43 38.26
N GLU A 107 31.40 30.68 38.71
CA GLU A 107 32.40 31.73 38.47
C GLU A 107 33.75 31.45 39.14
N GLU A 108 33.75 30.76 40.29
CA GLU A 108 34.99 30.48 41.04
C GLU A 108 35.78 29.34 40.39
N ALA A 109 35.08 28.29 39.97
CA ALA A 109 35.69 27.14 39.30
C ALA A 109 35.80 27.31 37.76
N ASN A 110 35.20 28.37 37.21
CA ASN A 110 35.14 28.67 35.77
C ASN A 110 34.65 27.47 34.93
N GLN A 111 33.57 26.84 35.38
CA GLN A 111 32.99 25.64 34.76
C GLN A 111 31.45 25.62 34.93
N PRO A 112 30.71 24.91 34.06
CA PRO A 112 29.27 24.77 34.22
C PRO A 112 28.93 23.90 35.44
N ILE A 113 27.85 24.26 36.13
CA ILE A 113 27.28 23.48 37.24
C ILE A 113 26.47 22.33 36.64
N LEU A 114 26.83 21.09 37.02
CA LEU A 114 26.15 19.87 36.61
C LEU A 114 25.30 19.31 37.76
N PRO A 115 24.16 18.66 37.48
CA PRO A 115 23.63 18.31 36.15
C PRO A 115 23.01 19.50 35.40
N HIS A 116 23.13 19.51 34.07
CA HIS A 116 22.48 20.52 33.21
C HIS A 116 21.04 20.08 32.96
N ILE A 117 20.11 20.62 33.75
CA ILE A 117 18.70 20.20 33.72
C ILE A 117 17.91 21.04 32.70
N GLU A 118 17.17 20.36 31.82
CA GLU A 118 16.20 21.02 30.96
C GLU A 118 14.91 21.31 31.77
N PRO A 119 14.42 22.56 31.79
CA PRO A 119 13.40 23.00 32.75
C PRO A 119 12.02 22.34 32.61
N VAL A 120 11.62 21.92 31.41
CA VAL A 120 10.28 21.37 31.13
C VAL A 120 10.22 19.88 31.44
N THR A 121 11.25 19.13 31.06
CA THR A 121 11.36 17.68 31.27
C THR A 121 11.92 17.33 32.64
N GLY A 122 12.72 18.21 33.25
CA GLY A 122 13.45 17.93 34.48
C GLY A 122 14.58 16.92 34.31
N MET A 123 14.95 16.59 33.06
CA MET A 123 15.98 15.61 32.73
C MET A 123 17.34 16.30 32.48
N ASP A 124 18.42 15.56 32.71
CA ASP A 124 19.79 16.01 32.41
C ASP A 124 20.03 15.94 30.90
N VAL A 125 20.34 17.09 30.30
CA VAL A 125 20.57 17.26 28.85
C VAL A 125 21.65 16.32 28.33
N ASN A 126 22.63 15.96 29.18
CA ASN A 126 23.78 15.15 28.80
C ASN A 126 23.60 13.64 29.06
N LYS A 127 22.40 13.19 29.44
CA LYS A 127 22.12 11.78 29.72
C LYS A 127 21.05 11.22 28.78
N PRO A 128 21.00 9.89 28.60
CA PRO A 128 19.91 9.25 27.87
C PRO A 128 18.55 9.56 28.51
N VAL A 129 17.52 9.65 27.67
CA VAL A 129 16.15 9.86 28.12
C VAL A 129 15.67 8.66 28.94
N ASN A 130 15.16 8.94 30.13
CA ASN A 130 14.56 7.94 31.02
C ASN A 130 13.05 8.14 31.19
N ASP A 131 12.49 9.24 30.69
CA ASP A 131 11.08 9.56 30.66
C ASP A 131 10.66 10.03 29.25
N ALA A 132 10.14 9.08 28.47
CA ALA A 132 9.65 9.32 27.11
C ALA A 132 8.47 10.29 27.07
N ASP A 133 7.62 10.28 28.10
CA ASP A 133 6.41 11.10 28.17
C ASP A 133 6.75 12.57 28.44
N ALA A 134 7.79 12.82 29.25
CA ALA A 134 8.31 14.17 29.47
C ALA A 134 8.84 14.79 28.16
N LEU A 135 9.64 14.03 27.38
CA LEU A 135 10.13 14.51 26.08
C LEU A 135 8.99 14.71 25.07
N LEU A 136 8.04 13.77 25.01
CA LEU A 136 6.85 13.88 24.16
C LEU A 136 6.04 15.15 24.50
N ARG A 137 5.86 15.45 25.79
CA ARG A 137 5.16 16.64 26.24
C ARG A 137 5.89 17.91 25.81
N LEU A 138 7.20 18.02 26.07
CA LEU A 138 8.01 19.15 25.60
C LEU A 138 7.87 19.33 24.09
N ALA A 139 8.09 18.27 23.31
CA ALA A 139 8.03 18.35 21.85
C ALA A 139 6.63 18.72 21.34
N SER A 140 5.57 18.15 21.93
CA SER A 140 4.19 18.47 21.54
C SER A 140 3.76 19.88 21.95
N GLU A 141 4.29 20.44 23.03
CA GLU A 141 4.02 21.82 23.46
C GLU A 141 4.71 22.82 22.54
N GLU A 142 5.99 22.58 22.20
CA GLU A 142 6.78 23.44 21.30
C GLU A 142 6.24 23.43 19.86
N LEU A 143 5.85 22.27 19.33
CA LEU A 143 5.29 22.16 17.98
C LEU A 143 3.83 22.60 17.89
N GLY A 144 3.14 22.67 19.04
CA GLY A 144 1.75 23.09 19.16
C GLY A 144 0.73 22.09 18.62
N TRP A 145 -0.55 22.40 18.88
CA TRP A 145 -1.70 21.62 18.43
C TRP A 145 -2.89 22.53 18.11
N GLU A 146 -2.71 23.41 17.14
CA GLU A 146 -3.75 24.32 16.68
C GLU A 146 -4.70 23.62 15.72
N ALA A 147 -5.99 23.58 16.07
CA ALA A 147 -7.03 23.01 15.21
C ALA A 147 -7.30 23.91 14.00
N GLY A 148 -7.41 23.29 12.83
CA GLY A 148 -7.82 23.96 11.60
C GLY A 148 -9.29 23.70 11.29
N GLU A 149 -9.61 23.74 10.00
CA GLU A 149 -10.91 23.35 9.47
C GLU A 149 -10.94 21.86 9.14
N GLN A 150 -12.06 21.22 9.46
CA GLN A 150 -12.35 19.83 9.14
C GLN A 150 -13.68 19.79 8.37
N SER A 151 -13.67 19.12 7.22
CA SER A 151 -14.86 19.00 6.37
C SER A 151 -14.97 17.58 5.81
N GLU A 152 -16.18 17.04 5.74
CA GLU A 152 -16.45 15.82 5.01
C GLU A 152 -16.58 16.14 3.52
N ILE A 153 -15.88 15.38 2.68
CA ILE A 153 -15.88 15.52 1.24
C ILE A 153 -16.32 14.21 0.58
N THR A 154 -17.09 14.34 -0.49
CA THR A 154 -17.41 13.21 -1.38
C THR A 154 -16.38 13.16 -2.50
N LYS A 155 -15.78 11.99 -2.72
CA LYS A 155 -14.79 11.79 -3.76
C LYS A 155 -15.45 11.81 -5.14
N ASP A 156 -14.88 12.58 -6.07
CA ASP A 156 -15.37 12.62 -7.45
C ASP A 156 -15.06 11.29 -8.15
N THR A 157 -16.06 10.42 -8.20
CA THR A 157 -15.98 9.11 -8.84
C THR A 157 -16.13 9.21 -10.36
N GLU A 158 -16.75 10.27 -10.89
CA GLU A 158 -17.02 10.48 -12.32
C GLU A 158 -15.76 10.94 -13.07
N ALA A 159 -14.99 11.89 -12.51
CA ALA A 159 -13.70 12.30 -13.07
C ALA A 159 -12.68 11.15 -13.13
N ASN A 160 -12.88 10.13 -12.28
CA ASN A 160 -12.09 8.92 -12.25
C ASN A 160 -12.68 7.77 -13.08
N GLU A 161 -13.93 7.78 -13.53
CA GLU A 161 -14.41 6.75 -14.47
C GLU A 161 -13.57 6.75 -15.75
N GLN A 162 -13.16 7.91 -16.25
CA GLN A 162 -12.26 8.00 -17.40
C GLN A 162 -10.84 7.49 -17.09
N GLN A 163 -10.31 7.76 -15.89
CA GLN A 163 -8.97 7.31 -15.50
C GLN A 163 -8.93 5.82 -15.14
N VAL A 164 -9.97 5.30 -14.50
CA VAL A 164 -10.23 3.87 -14.24
C VAL A 164 -10.51 3.13 -15.54
N ARG A 165 -11.19 3.73 -16.52
CA ARG A 165 -11.34 3.17 -17.87
C ARG A 165 -10.04 3.16 -18.67
N MET A 166 -9.18 4.17 -18.50
CA MET A 166 -7.87 4.23 -19.18
C MET A 166 -6.81 3.36 -18.50
N ALA A 167 -6.88 3.14 -17.19
CA ALA A 167 -6.04 2.21 -16.46
C ALA A 167 -6.55 0.77 -16.60
N SER A 168 -7.85 0.55 -16.44
CA SER A 168 -8.47 -0.76 -16.55
C SER A 168 -9.02 -0.97 -17.96
N GLY A 169 -8.17 -1.49 -18.83
CA GLY A 169 -8.64 -2.43 -19.83
C GLY A 169 -9.19 -3.67 -19.11
N LYS A 170 -10.40 -3.56 -18.51
CA LYS A 170 -11.14 -4.62 -17.83
C LYS A 170 -10.31 -5.51 -16.87
N ASN A 171 -9.36 -5.01 -16.09
CA ASN A 171 -8.63 -5.84 -15.11
C ASN A 171 -8.43 -5.14 -13.76
N VAL A 172 -8.42 -5.92 -12.68
CA VAL A 172 -8.18 -5.50 -11.30
C VAL A 172 -6.68 -5.42 -11.06
N LEU A 173 -6.24 -4.41 -10.28
CA LEU A 173 -4.84 -4.25 -9.91
C LEU A 173 -4.59 -4.77 -8.50
N ILE A 174 -3.55 -5.57 -8.37
CA ILE A 174 -3.03 -6.08 -7.10
C ILE A 174 -1.64 -5.49 -6.94
N ASN A 175 -1.44 -4.66 -5.92
CA ASN A 175 -0.20 -3.88 -5.73
C ASN A 175 0.25 -3.08 -6.98
N GLY A 176 -0.71 -2.53 -7.74
CA GLY A 176 -0.42 -1.75 -8.95
C GLY A 176 -0.06 -2.59 -10.19
N ARG A 177 -0.18 -3.92 -10.14
CA ARG A 177 0.02 -4.84 -11.29
C ARG A 177 -1.29 -5.54 -11.62
N SER A 178 -1.55 -5.81 -12.89
CA SER A 178 -2.79 -6.46 -13.30
C SER A 178 -2.86 -7.91 -12.79
N ALA A 179 -4.02 -8.31 -12.28
CA ALA A 179 -4.25 -9.68 -11.80
C ALA A 179 -4.23 -10.69 -12.95
N VAL A 180 -3.85 -11.93 -12.66
CA VAL A 180 -3.84 -13.02 -13.66
C VAL A 180 -5.15 -13.80 -13.60
N HIS A 181 -5.76 -14.01 -14.76
CA HIS A 181 -6.94 -14.87 -14.98
C HIS A 181 -7.04 -15.22 -16.47
N VAL A 182 -7.87 -16.17 -16.90
CA VAL A 182 -7.88 -16.66 -18.30
C VAL A 182 -8.04 -15.56 -19.38
N GLU A 183 -8.80 -14.49 -19.09
CA GLU A 183 -8.97 -13.35 -20.00
C GLU A 183 -7.91 -12.25 -19.85
N SER A 184 -6.95 -12.38 -18.92
CA SER A 184 -5.90 -11.38 -18.73
C SER A 184 -4.81 -11.41 -19.82
N LYS A 185 -4.80 -12.47 -20.64
CA LYS A 185 -3.93 -12.65 -21.82
C LYS A 185 -2.43 -12.60 -21.51
N GLY A 186 -2.04 -13.09 -20.34
CA GLY A 186 -0.65 -13.27 -19.96
C GLY A 186 0.07 -14.30 -20.85
N LYS A 187 1.35 -14.05 -21.12
CA LYS A 187 2.26 -14.93 -21.84
C LYS A 187 3.58 -15.00 -21.11
N LEU A 188 4.05 -16.21 -20.85
CA LEU A 188 5.41 -16.46 -20.41
C LEU A 188 6.25 -16.76 -21.64
N MET A 189 7.23 -15.90 -21.94
CA MET A 189 8.22 -16.14 -22.99
C MET A 189 9.53 -16.48 -22.30
N SER A 190 10.10 -17.64 -22.61
CA SER A 190 11.32 -18.13 -21.97
C SER A 190 12.24 -18.80 -23.00
N LEU A 191 13.49 -19.04 -22.60
CA LEU A 191 14.43 -19.85 -23.37
C LEU A 191 14.55 -21.22 -22.70
N ASP A 192 14.32 -22.26 -23.49
CA ASP A 192 14.41 -23.64 -23.08
C ASP A 192 15.65 -24.28 -23.68
N ILE A 193 16.54 -24.81 -22.84
CA ILE A 193 17.73 -25.51 -23.32
C ILE A 193 17.38 -26.97 -23.51
N CYS A 194 17.31 -27.41 -24.76
CA CYS A 194 17.09 -28.81 -25.12
C CYS A 194 18.37 -29.42 -25.71
N LEU A 195 18.53 -30.71 -25.52
CA LEU A 195 19.50 -31.49 -26.27
C LEU A 195 18.97 -31.71 -27.70
N THR A 196 19.83 -31.45 -28.68
CA THR A 196 19.48 -31.55 -30.10
C THR A 196 20.57 -32.27 -30.88
N THR A 197 20.15 -33.19 -31.74
CA THR A 197 21.01 -33.88 -32.70
C THR A 197 21.39 -32.95 -33.86
N ILE A 198 22.68 -32.66 -34.02
CA ILE A 198 23.24 -31.95 -35.18
C ILE A 198 24.15 -32.91 -35.95
N GLY A 199 23.61 -33.64 -36.91
CA GLY A 199 24.37 -34.68 -37.61
C GLY A 199 24.70 -35.85 -36.67
N ILE A 200 25.97 -36.02 -36.31
CA ILE A 200 26.43 -37.06 -35.37
C ILE A 200 26.36 -36.60 -33.90
N PRO A 201 26.84 -35.40 -33.50
CA PRO A 201 26.79 -34.97 -32.10
C PRO A 201 25.38 -34.59 -31.61
N VAL A 202 25.17 -34.72 -30.30
CA VAL A 202 24.05 -34.14 -29.55
C VAL A 202 24.60 -32.99 -28.72
N VAL A 203 24.04 -31.79 -28.89
CA VAL A 203 24.49 -30.57 -28.21
C VAL A 203 23.31 -29.82 -27.60
N PRO A 204 23.51 -29.05 -26.50
CA PRO A 204 22.47 -28.20 -25.94
C PRO A 204 22.22 -26.97 -26.81
N ILE A 205 20.98 -26.75 -27.22
CA ILE A 205 20.54 -25.60 -28.03
C ILE A 205 19.38 -24.89 -27.32
N PRO A 206 19.40 -23.54 -27.21
CA PRO A 206 18.28 -22.78 -26.71
C PRO A 206 17.16 -22.66 -27.75
N TYR A 207 15.94 -23.02 -27.36
CA TYR A 207 14.70 -22.83 -28.10
C TYR A 207 13.79 -21.82 -27.40
N CYS A 208 12.91 -21.20 -28.17
CA CYS A 208 11.85 -20.38 -27.59
C CYS A 208 10.82 -21.30 -26.93
N ASN A 209 10.38 -20.99 -25.72
CA ASN A 209 9.30 -21.70 -25.06
C ASN A 209 8.26 -20.70 -24.54
N VAL A 210 7.00 -20.95 -24.90
CA VAL A 210 5.87 -20.06 -24.67
C VAL A 210 4.76 -20.79 -23.96
N ALA A 211 4.40 -20.32 -22.76
CA ALA A 211 3.21 -20.73 -22.03
C ALA A 211 2.22 -19.56 -21.95
N LYS A 212 0.92 -19.83 -21.91
CA LYS A 212 -0.13 -18.80 -21.98
C LYS A 212 -1.13 -18.95 -20.85
N THR A 213 -1.83 -17.87 -20.52
CA THR A 213 -2.90 -17.94 -19.50
C THR A 213 -4.20 -18.56 -20.02
N ASP A 214 -4.28 -18.90 -21.31
CA ASP A 214 -5.51 -19.45 -21.92
C ASP A 214 -5.88 -20.84 -21.33
N ASP A 215 -4.89 -21.59 -20.84
CA ASP A 215 -5.01 -22.91 -20.22
C ASP A 215 -4.61 -22.89 -18.73
N ILE A 216 -4.78 -21.75 -18.06
CA ILE A 216 -4.52 -21.65 -16.61
C ILE A 216 -5.46 -22.59 -15.82
N THR A 217 -4.87 -23.39 -14.93
CA THR A 217 -5.58 -24.27 -14.00
C THR A 217 -5.17 -23.99 -12.55
N ASN A 218 -5.78 -24.71 -11.59
CA ASN A 218 -5.59 -24.52 -10.15
C ASN A 218 -5.82 -23.05 -9.74
N THR A 219 -6.85 -22.44 -10.35
CA THR A 219 -7.29 -21.08 -10.03
C THR A 219 -8.28 -21.08 -8.86
N ALA A 220 -8.51 -19.92 -8.27
CA ALA A 220 -9.35 -19.76 -7.09
C ALA A 220 -10.80 -20.22 -7.33
N SER A 221 -11.39 -20.88 -6.34
CA SER A 221 -12.75 -21.42 -6.45
C SER A 221 -13.85 -20.37 -6.17
N SER A 222 -13.58 -19.46 -5.23
CA SER A 222 -14.54 -18.48 -4.69
C SER A 222 -14.31 -17.07 -5.21
N VAL A 223 -13.07 -16.70 -5.53
CA VAL A 223 -12.70 -15.34 -5.93
C VAL A 223 -12.65 -15.24 -7.45
N LYS A 224 -13.48 -14.33 -8.00
CA LYS A 224 -13.53 -14.05 -9.43
C LYS A 224 -13.09 -12.63 -9.73
N ILE A 225 -12.24 -12.48 -10.75
CA ILE A 225 -11.80 -11.20 -11.31
C ILE A 225 -12.34 -11.13 -12.73
N ASN A 226 -13.19 -10.13 -12.99
CA ASN A 226 -13.93 -9.99 -14.24
C ASN A 226 -14.76 -11.24 -14.61
N GLY A 227 -15.36 -11.89 -13.61
CA GLY A 227 -16.13 -13.12 -13.83
C GLY A 227 -15.29 -14.39 -14.01
N ASN A 228 -13.96 -14.28 -14.07
CA ASN A 228 -13.04 -15.41 -14.22
C ASN A 228 -12.42 -15.79 -12.87
N PRO A 229 -12.20 -17.08 -12.57
CA PRO A 229 -11.39 -17.53 -11.44
C PRO A 229 -10.04 -16.81 -11.37
N ALA A 230 -9.69 -16.28 -10.20
CA ALA A 230 -8.44 -15.55 -10.00
C ALA A 230 -7.24 -16.50 -9.91
N GLY A 231 -6.13 -16.14 -10.54
CA GLY A 231 -4.87 -16.87 -10.38
C GLY A 231 -4.26 -16.68 -9.00
N THR A 232 -3.71 -17.76 -8.46
CA THR A 232 -2.90 -17.76 -7.22
C THR A 232 -1.52 -18.34 -7.51
N ARG A 233 -0.62 -18.32 -6.52
CA ARG A 233 0.71 -18.93 -6.62
C ARG A 233 0.67 -20.41 -7.01
N ASP A 234 -0.39 -21.13 -6.61
CA ASP A 234 -0.57 -22.55 -6.91
C ASP A 234 -1.15 -22.79 -8.32
N SER A 235 -1.56 -21.73 -9.02
CA SER A 235 -2.02 -21.81 -10.39
C SER A 235 -0.87 -22.15 -11.34
N GLU A 236 -1.18 -22.82 -12.45
CA GLU A 236 -0.21 -23.23 -13.46
C GLU A 236 -0.81 -23.09 -14.86
N PHE A 237 0.04 -22.85 -15.86
CA PHE A 237 -0.34 -23.01 -17.27
C PHE A 237 0.00 -24.45 -17.64
N THR A 238 -0.97 -25.20 -18.13
CA THR A 238 -0.83 -26.66 -18.29
C THR A 238 0.18 -27.03 -19.37
N GLU A 239 0.38 -26.18 -20.37
CA GLU A 239 1.21 -26.48 -21.52
C GLU A 239 2.04 -25.27 -22.00
N SER A 240 3.25 -25.58 -22.47
CA SER A 240 4.19 -24.65 -23.08
C SER A 240 4.63 -25.19 -24.42
N THR A 241 4.94 -24.33 -25.39
CA THR A 241 5.30 -24.76 -26.75
C THR A 241 6.46 -23.94 -27.34
N GLY A 242 7.19 -24.52 -28.30
CA GLY A 242 8.24 -23.90 -29.09
C GLY A 242 9.59 -24.64 -29.05
N ASP A 243 9.79 -25.52 -28.08
CA ASP A 243 11.00 -26.30 -27.80
C ASP A 243 11.00 -27.72 -28.41
N GLN A 244 9.90 -28.12 -29.06
CA GLN A 244 9.76 -29.41 -29.76
C GLN A 244 10.88 -29.74 -30.78
N PRO A 245 11.57 -28.78 -31.43
CA PRO A 245 12.70 -29.12 -32.28
C PRO A 245 13.91 -29.72 -31.55
N GLY A 246 13.96 -29.62 -30.21
CA GLY A 246 14.93 -30.33 -29.38
C GLY A 246 14.61 -31.82 -29.27
N ASP A 247 15.05 -32.62 -30.23
CA ASP A 247 14.68 -34.05 -30.37
C ASP A 247 15.14 -34.94 -29.19
N LYS A 248 16.11 -34.48 -28.40
CA LYS A 248 16.56 -35.14 -27.17
C LYS A 248 16.07 -34.44 -25.90
N LYS A 249 15.13 -33.50 -26.03
CA LYS A 249 14.32 -32.88 -24.97
C LYS A 249 15.11 -31.98 -24.03
N GLY A 250 14.41 -31.34 -23.08
CA GLY A 250 14.99 -30.42 -22.11
C GLY A 250 16.08 -31.04 -21.23
N ILE A 251 17.18 -30.30 -21.01
CA ILE A 251 18.35 -30.80 -20.25
C ILE A 251 18.02 -31.16 -18.79
N MET A 252 17.07 -30.47 -18.17
CA MET A 252 16.63 -30.69 -16.79
C MET A 252 15.31 -31.47 -16.75
N SER A 253 14.34 -31.12 -17.60
CA SER A 253 13.00 -31.72 -17.53
C SER A 253 12.88 -33.07 -18.22
N GLY A 254 13.77 -33.38 -19.17
CA GLY A 254 13.67 -34.60 -19.99
C GLY A 254 12.40 -34.67 -20.85
N VAL A 255 11.71 -33.54 -21.04
CA VAL A 255 10.52 -33.37 -21.90
C VAL A 255 10.70 -32.17 -22.83
N THR A 256 10.01 -32.22 -23.97
CA THR A 256 9.66 -31.01 -24.71
C THR A 256 8.23 -30.69 -24.36
N GLU A 257 7.88 -29.42 -24.24
CA GLU A 257 6.58 -28.98 -23.73
C GLU A 257 6.37 -29.38 -22.25
N GLY A 258 5.59 -28.58 -21.52
CA GLY A 258 5.26 -28.88 -20.14
C GLY A 258 4.62 -27.70 -19.45
N LYS A 259 4.24 -27.89 -18.20
CA LYS A 259 3.57 -26.82 -17.44
C LYS A 259 4.53 -25.69 -17.07
N ALA A 260 3.94 -24.50 -16.88
CA ALA A 260 4.58 -23.35 -16.29
C ALA A 260 3.96 -22.99 -14.95
N GLU A 261 4.79 -22.78 -13.93
CA GLU A 261 4.38 -22.56 -12.54
C GLU A 261 4.85 -21.19 -12.04
N PHE A 262 4.07 -20.55 -11.16
CA PHE A 262 4.48 -19.31 -10.51
C PHE A 262 5.49 -19.57 -9.38
N MET A 263 6.62 -18.88 -9.45
CA MET A 263 7.63 -18.88 -8.39
C MET A 263 7.40 -17.80 -7.34
N LEU A 264 6.73 -16.70 -7.71
CA LEU A 264 6.45 -15.56 -6.86
C LEU A 264 4.99 -15.14 -6.99
N GLY A 265 4.51 -14.36 -6.02
CA GLY A 265 3.19 -13.75 -6.01
C GLY A 265 3.20 -12.47 -5.19
N SER A 266 2.03 -11.94 -4.85
CA SER A 266 1.89 -10.80 -3.94
C SER A 266 2.46 -11.09 -2.56
N PHE A 267 3.06 -10.08 -1.94
CA PHE A 267 3.62 -10.17 -0.59
C PHE A 267 2.58 -9.91 0.52
N ASN A 268 1.41 -9.36 0.17
CA ASN A 268 0.39 -8.95 1.15
C ASN A 268 -1.06 -9.13 0.69
N VAL A 269 -1.31 -9.53 -0.56
CA VAL A 269 -2.65 -9.85 -1.05
C VAL A 269 -2.76 -11.34 -1.25
N PHE A 270 -3.64 -11.97 -0.48
CA PHE A 270 -3.87 -13.40 -0.51
C PHE A 270 -5.28 -13.67 -1.03
N ILE A 271 -5.40 -14.66 -1.91
CA ILE A 271 -6.65 -15.20 -2.44
C ILE A 271 -6.71 -16.67 -1.99
N GLU A 272 -7.73 -17.01 -1.21
CA GLU A 272 -7.87 -18.37 -0.65
C GLU A 272 -6.63 -18.84 0.13
N ASN A 273 -6.05 -17.93 0.93
CA ASN A 273 -4.80 -18.11 1.69
C ASN A 273 -3.54 -18.34 0.83
N GLN A 274 -3.64 -18.23 -0.49
CA GLN A 274 -2.49 -18.29 -1.39
C GLN A 274 -2.12 -16.89 -1.91
N PRO A 275 -0.83 -16.57 -2.08
CA PRO A 275 -0.42 -15.30 -2.67
C PRO A 275 -1.07 -15.10 -4.05
N ALA A 276 -1.72 -13.95 -4.26
CA ALA A 276 -2.31 -13.63 -5.55
C ALA A 276 -1.22 -13.37 -6.60
N VAL A 277 -1.39 -13.90 -7.82
CA VAL A 277 -0.42 -13.70 -8.91
C VAL A 277 -0.82 -12.57 -9.85
N ARG A 278 0.20 -11.90 -10.38
CA ARG A 278 0.10 -10.61 -11.07
C ARG A 278 1.02 -10.57 -12.27
N GLN A 279 0.79 -9.60 -13.15
CA GLN A 279 1.75 -9.22 -14.19
C GLN A 279 3.17 -9.10 -13.62
N GLY A 280 4.13 -9.71 -14.30
CA GLY A 280 5.54 -9.63 -13.95
C GLY A 280 5.94 -10.45 -12.71
N ASP A 281 5.03 -11.20 -12.10
CA ASP A 281 5.44 -12.25 -11.16
C ASP A 281 6.21 -13.33 -11.92
N ILE A 282 7.26 -13.84 -11.27
CA ILE A 282 8.23 -14.74 -11.90
C ILE A 282 7.64 -16.14 -12.00
N MET A 283 7.82 -16.76 -13.16
CA MET A 283 7.41 -18.12 -13.46
C MET A 283 8.60 -18.94 -13.95
N ILE A 284 8.43 -20.26 -13.92
CA ILE A 284 9.34 -21.22 -14.53
C ILE A 284 8.55 -22.16 -15.44
N SER A 285 9.06 -22.44 -16.64
CA SER A 285 8.33 -23.17 -17.68
C SER A 285 8.90 -24.57 -17.92
N ASN A 286 8.17 -25.37 -18.70
CA ASN A 286 8.51 -26.72 -19.13
C ASN A 286 9.02 -27.60 -17.98
N ASN A 287 8.20 -27.74 -16.92
CA ASN A 287 8.57 -28.55 -15.75
C ASN A 287 9.93 -28.17 -15.13
N LYS A 288 10.20 -26.86 -15.05
CA LYS A 288 11.43 -26.29 -14.47
C LYS A 288 12.68 -26.43 -15.34
N ASN A 289 12.51 -26.58 -16.66
CA ASN A 289 13.64 -26.61 -17.59
C ASN A 289 14.17 -25.22 -17.96
N THR A 290 13.31 -24.21 -17.95
CA THR A 290 13.68 -22.86 -18.38
C THR A 290 14.24 -22.04 -17.22
N PRO A 291 15.08 -21.03 -17.48
CA PRO A 291 15.38 -20.01 -16.50
C PRO A 291 14.10 -19.28 -16.06
N PRO A 292 14.04 -18.80 -14.80
CA PRO A 292 12.91 -18.01 -14.33
C PRO A 292 12.69 -16.76 -15.19
N SER A 293 11.45 -16.51 -15.59
CA SER A 293 11.09 -15.38 -16.47
C SER A 293 9.78 -14.73 -15.98
N PRO A 294 9.62 -13.41 -16.14
CA PRO A 294 8.41 -12.72 -15.69
C PRO A 294 7.23 -13.02 -16.62
N LEU A 295 6.03 -13.16 -16.05
CA LEU A 295 4.80 -13.20 -16.84
C LEU A 295 4.59 -11.86 -17.56
N MET A 296 4.56 -11.89 -18.89
CA MET A 296 4.26 -10.72 -19.71
C MET A 296 2.74 -10.58 -19.87
N GLN A 297 2.20 -9.48 -19.38
CA GLN A 297 0.78 -9.17 -19.48
C GLN A 297 0.61 -7.67 -19.64
N SER A 298 -0.51 -7.25 -20.22
CA SER A 298 -0.90 -5.84 -20.28
C SER A 298 -0.88 -5.23 -18.88
N GLY A 299 0.02 -4.27 -18.68
CA GLY A 299 0.06 -3.49 -17.46
C GLY A 299 -1.05 -2.47 -17.41
N SER A 300 -1.23 -1.92 -16.22
CA SER A 300 -2.08 -0.77 -15.98
C SER A 300 -1.27 0.26 -15.21
N MET A 301 -1.57 1.53 -15.44
CA MET A 301 -0.99 2.58 -14.60
C MET A 301 -1.57 2.41 -13.19
N PRO A 302 -0.75 2.45 -12.12
CA PRO A 302 -1.26 2.45 -10.76
C PRO A 302 -2.26 3.61 -10.64
N VAL A 303 -3.49 3.29 -10.20
CA VAL A 303 -4.52 4.29 -9.99
C VAL A 303 -3.97 5.37 -9.04
N GLN A 304 -3.92 6.61 -9.53
CA GLN A 304 -3.63 7.77 -8.69
C GLN A 304 -4.76 7.90 -7.66
N ARG A 305 -4.46 8.44 -6.47
CA ARG A 305 -5.50 8.73 -5.47
C ARG A 305 -6.63 9.54 -6.12
N LEU A 306 -7.87 9.23 -5.72
CA LEU A 306 -9.09 9.91 -6.18
C LEU A 306 -8.89 11.43 -6.12
N ARG A 307 -9.01 12.09 -7.27
CA ARG A 307 -9.01 13.56 -7.34
C ARG A 307 -10.37 14.03 -6.85
N VAL A 308 -10.38 14.87 -5.82
CA VAL A 308 -11.64 15.45 -5.32
C VAL A 308 -11.75 16.91 -5.72
N GLU A 309 -12.94 17.32 -6.15
CA GLU A 309 -13.38 18.71 -6.18
C GLU A 309 -14.19 18.99 -4.92
N ASN A 310 -13.92 20.10 -4.25
CA ASN A 310 -14.80 20.63 -3.20
C ASN A 310 -16.11 21.07 -3.87
N ARG A 311 -17.09 20.18 -4.01
CA ARG A 311 -18.48 20.58 -4.27
C ARG A 311 -19.16 20.80 -2.92
N PRO A 312 -19.82 21.95 -2.69
CA PRO A 312 -20.66 22.10 -1.51
C PRO A 312 -21.68 20.97 -1.49
N THR A 313 -21.88 20.36 -0.32
CA THR A 313 -22.90 19.34 -0.08
C THR A 313 -24.21 19.83 -0.67
N GLN A 314 -24.66 19.22 -1.77
CA GLN A 314 -25.98 19.53 -2.29
C GLN A 314 -26.98 19.15 -1.20
N ALA A 315 -27.82 20.11 -0.81
CA ALA A 315 -29.00 19.84 0.01
C ALA A 315 -29.73 18.64 -0.61
N PRO A 316 -30.27 17.71 0.19
CA PRO A 316 -30.94 16.53 -0.34
C PRO A 316 -31.98 17.00 -1.35
N GLN A 317 -31.76 16.68 -2.63
CA GLN A 317 -32.79 16.88 -3.62
C GLN A 317 -33.91 15.93 -3.23
N GLU A 318 -34.99 16.52 -2.74
CA GLU A 318 -36.30 15.90 -2.59
C GLU A 318 -36.84 15.61 -4.00
N GLY A 319 -36.18 14.66 -4.67
CA GLY A 319 -36.63 14.08 -5.91
C GLY A 319 -37.42 12.84 -5.55
N ASP A 320 -38.73 12.87 -5.79
CA ASP A 320 -39.61 11.71 -5.75
C ASP A 320 -39.01 10.58 -6.58
N LYS A 321 -38.22 9.70 -5.94
CA LYS A 321 -37.74 8.47 -6.55
C LYS A 321 -38.92 7.49 -6.58
N ASN A 322 -39.79 7.65 -7.56
CA ASN A 322 -40.78 6.64 -7.89
C ASN A 322 -40.05 5.44 -8.50
N ILE A 323 -39.97 4.35 -7.75
CA ILE A 323 -39.54 3.04 -8.23
C ILE A 323 -40.72 2.45 -9.02
N THR A 324 -40.61 2.38 -10.34
CA THR A 324 -41.58 1.67 -11.18
C THR A 324 -41.25 0.17 -11.15
N LEU A 325 -41.98 -0.59 -10.36
CA LEU A 325 -41.96 -2.05 -10.38
C LEU A 325 -42.91 -2.55 -11.48
N VAL A 326 -42.39 -3.10 -12.57
CA VAL A 326 -43.21 -3.84 -13.55
C VAL A 326 -43.24 -5.30 -13.13
N VAL A 327 -44.35 -5.73 -12.55
CA VAL A 327 -44.61 -7.14 -12.23
C VAL A 327 -45.45 -7.72 -13.37
N SER A 328 -44.85 -8.55 -14.22
CA SER A 328 -45.58 -9.33 -15.22
C SER A 328 -46.06 -10.65 -14.58
N GLY A 329 -47.29 -10.65 -14.05
CA GLY A 329 -47.94 -11.82 -13.50
C GLY A 329 -49.36 -11.50 -13.03
N VAL A 330 -50.33 -12.33 -13.43
CA VAL A 330 -51.77 -12.08 -13.37
C VAL A 330 -52.32 -12.20 -11.95
N SER A 331 -52.79 -11.10 -11.34
CA SER A 331 -54.03 -11.04 -10.53
C SER A 331 -54.16 -9.70 -9.77
N ASN A 332 -55.34 -9.09 -9.89
CA ASN A 332 -55.79 -7.89 -9.17
C ASN A 332 -55.80 -8.08 -7.65
N SER A 333 -55.02 -7.27 -6.92
CA SER A 333 -55.42 -6.75 -5.60
C SER A 333 -54.55 -5.56 -5.22
N GLN A 334 -55.17 -4.40 -5.03
CA GLN A 334 -54.54 -3.16 -4.57
C GLN A 334 -54.14 -3.27 -3.09
N GLU A 335 -52.89 -3.53 -2.79
CA GLU A 335 -52.30 -3.20 -1.49
C GLU A 335 -50.99 -2.44 -1.68
N ARG A 336 -50.95 -1.20 -1.16
CA ARG A 336 -49.77 -0.33 -1.18
C ARG A 336 -48.84 -0.77 -0.04
N ILE A 337 -47.68 -1.33 -0.38
CA ILE A 337 -46.61 -1.62 0.58
C ILE A 337 -45.93 -0.31 0.97
N ARG A 338 -45.89 0.01 2.29
CA ARG A 338 -45.04 1.06 2.86
C ARG A 338 -43.74 0.42 3.34
N ILE A 339 -42.60 0.92 2.86
CA ILE A 339 -41.28 0.57 3.38
C ILE A 339 -40.88 1.71 4.32
N GLY A 340 -40.66 1.37 5.59
CA GLY A 340 -40.08 2.26 6.60
C GLY A 340 -38.57 2.16 6.64
#